data_AF-A0A0K2RU32-F1
#
_entry.id   AF-A0A0K2RU32-F1
#
_cell.length_a   1.000
_cell.length_b   1.000
_cell.length_c   1.000
_cell.angle_alpha   90.00
_cell.angle_beta   90.00
_cell.angle_gamma   90.00
#
_symmetry.space_group_name_H-M   'P 1'
#
loop_
_entity.id
_entity.type
_entity.pdbx_description
1 polymer ?
#
loop_
_entity_poly.entity_id
_entity_poly.type
_entity_poly.pdbx_seq_one_letter_code
_entity_poly.pdbx_strand_id
1 'polypeptide(L)'
;MLIATPGFLHEDILLAAIAKDIPILCEKPLTRDAESSWKIVRAEEQLGHQRIQVGFMRRFDAEHDALGKIIRNSELGELLMLHHQHRNPNTALGFTNEMLINESVVHEFDAIRFLTGEEITSVQVRAGKSSRHAPDGQHDPQHILIETASGVLADVEIFVNARFGYAVAAQATFEEGIVSIGGDTGLYTRSAGRWAVKLQTDSRIASVLPSTSKFSPG
;
A
#
# COMPACT_ATOMS: atom_id res chain seq x y z
N MET A 1 0.55 -25.06 -7.96
CA MET A 1 0.76 -25.32 -6.52
C MET A 1 0.66 -24.00 -5.78
N LEU A 2 0.01 -23.97 -4.63
CA LEU A 2 -0.01 -22.80 -3.74
C LEU A 2 1.00 -23.03 -2.61
N ILE A 3 1.90 -22.07 -2.41
CA ILE A 3 2.81 -22.03 -1.27
C ILE A 3 2.33 -20.91 -0.34
N ALA A 4 1.81 -21.29 0.82
CA ALA A 4 1.32 -20.38 1.86
C ALA A 4 1.79 -20.82 3.26
N THR A 5 2.96 -21.46 3.30
CA THR A 5 3.65 -21.84 4.53
C THR A 5 4.31 -20.62 5.18
N PRO A 6 4.87 -20.72 6.41
CA PRO A 6 5.76 -19.68 6.91
C PRO A 6 6.88 -19.35 5.91
N GLY A 7 7.18 -18.06 5.70
CA GLY A 7 8.07 -17.59 4.62
C GLY A 7 9.48 -18.18 4.63
N PHE A 8 9.97 -18.62 5.78
CA PHE A 8 11.27 -19.28 5.89
C PHE A 8 11.34 -20.68 5.26
N LEU A 9 10.19 -21.29 4.95
CA LEU A 9 10.10 -22.58 4.27
C LEU A 9 9.96 -22.43 2.75
N HIS A 10 9.78 -21.21 2.22
CA HIS A 10 9.48 -21.01 0.80
C HIS A 10 10.61 -21.48 -0.11
N GLU A 11 11.88 -21.22 0.23
CA GLU A 11 13.03 -21.53 -0.63
C GLU A 11 13.11 -23.03 -0.99
N ASP A 12 13.10 -23.91 0.01
CA ASP A 12 13.19 -25.35 -0.21
C ASP A 12 12.00 -25.89 -1.00
N ILE A 13 10.79 -25.37 -0.72
CA ILE A 13 9.56 -25.78 -1.41
C ILE A 13 9.57 -25.30 -2.86
N LEU A 14 10.02 -24.07 -3.12
CA LEU A 14 10.15 -23.47 -4.44
C LEU A 14 11.14 -24.27 -5.29
N LEU A 15 12.36 -24.52 -4.79
CA LEU A 15 13.36 -25.31 -5.52
C LEU A 15 12.85 -26.70 -5.87
N ALA A 16 12.18 -27.38 -4.92
CA ALA A 16 11.60 -28.69 -5.16
C ALA A 16 10.48 -28.68 -6.21
N ALA A 17 9.71 -27.60 -6.31
CA ALA A 17 8.62 -27.45 -7.27
C ALA A 17 9.11 -27.03 -8.66
N ILE A 18 10.10 -26.14 -8.74
CA ILE A 18 10.79 -25.74 -9.98
C ILE A 18 11.44 -26.96 -10.63
N ALA A 19 12.11 -27.81 -9.85
CA ALA A 19 12.71 -29.06 -10.36
C ALA A 19 11.69 -30.03 -10.98
N LYS A 20 10.40 -29.84 -10.70
CA LYS A 20 9.28 -30.61 -11.27
C LYS A 20 8.50 -29.84 -12.33
N ASP A 21 8.96 -28.65 -12.69
CA ASP A 21 8.34 -27.75 -13.67
C ASP A 21 6.86 -27.43 -13.38
N ILE A 22 6.50 -27.31 -12.09
CA ILE A 22 5.12 -27.06 -11.66
C ILE A 22 4.84 -25.55 -11.62
N PRO A 23 3.70 -25.06 -12.15
CA PRO A 23 3.27 -23.68 -11.93
C PRO A 23 2.98 -23.41 -10.45
N ILE A 24 3.50 -22.30 -9.91
CA ILE A 24 3.53 -21.94 -8.49
C ILE A 24 2.92 -20.56 -8.30
N LEU A 25 1.96 -20.47 -7.37
CA LEU A 25 1.59 -19.23 -6.71
C LEU A 25 2.22 -19.27 -5.31
N CYS A 26 3.16 -18.36 -5.04
CA CYS A 26 3.84 -18.28 -3.76
C CYS A 26 3.40 -17.04 -3.02
N GLU A 27 2.89 -17.18 -1.80
CA GLU A 27 2.69 -16.05 -0.91
C GLU A 27 4.00 -15.29 -0.66
N LYS A 28 3.87 -14.01 -0.33
CA LYS A 28 5.00 -13.17 0.06
C LYS A 28 5.57 -13.63 1.43
N PRO A 29 6.87 -13.41 1.68
CA PRO A 29 7.90 -13.00 0.71
C PRO A 29 8.31 -14.18 -0.19
N LEU A 30 8.95 -13.93 -1.33
CA LEU A 30 9.46 -15.02 -2.19
C LEU A 30 10.42 -15.94 -1.40
N THR A 31 11.37 -15.33 -0.68
CA THR A 31 12.23 -16.00 0.30
C THR A 31 12.60 -15.01 1.42
N ARG A 32 13.47 -15.40 2.36
CA ARG A 32 13.82 -14.57 3.53
C ARG A 32 14.72 -13.38 3.20
N ASP A 33 15.55 -13.49 2.16
CA ASP A 33 16.51 -12.46 1.78
C ASP A 33 16.74 -12.41 0.26
N ALA A 34 17.53 -11.43 -0.17
CA ALA A 34 17.81 -11.20 -1.58
C ALA A 34 18.67 -12.32 -2.19
N GLU A 35 19.59 -12.91 -1.42
CA GLU A 35 20.49 -13.96 -1.93
C GLU A 35 19.69 -15.23 -2.22
N SER A 36 18.84 -15.66 -1.29
CA SER A 36 17.92 -16.78 -1.48
C SER A 36 16.93 -16.50 -2.62
N SER A 37 16.44 -15.26 -2.75
CA SER A 37 15.53 -14.90 -3.85
C SER A 37 16.22 -15.04 -5.21
N TRP A 38 17.48 -14.61 -5.32
CA TRP A 38 18.26 -14.76 -6.55
C TRP A 38 18.53 -16.22 -6.93
N LYS A 39 18.69 -17.12 -5.94
CA LYS A 39 18.80 -18.57 -6.21
C LYS A 39 17.52 -19.10 -6.87
N ILE A 40 16.36 -18.69 -6.37
CA ILE A 40 15.06 -19.07 -6.95
C ILE A 40 14.91 -18.54 -8.38
N VAL A 41 15.22 -17.27 -8.62
CA VAL A 41 15.15 -16.66 -9.96
C VAL A 41 16.02 -17.43 -10.95
N ARG A 42 17.28 -17.71 -10.59
CA ARG A 42 18.20 -18.47 -11.46
C ARG A 42 17.72 -19.89 -11.73
N ALA A 43 17.10 -20.54 -10.75
CA ALA A 43 16.54 -21.88 -10.93
C ALA A 43 15.34 -21.87 -11.90
N GLU A 44 14.47 -20.86 -11.81
CA GLU A 44 13.37 -20.68 -12.75
C GLU A 44 13.86 -20.33 -14.16
N GLU A 45 14.84 -19.43 -14.29
CA GLU A 45 15.44 -19.06 -15.58
C GLU A 45 16.01 -20.27 -16.34
N GLN A 46 16.58 -21.24 -15.62
CA GLN A 46 17.08 -22.49 -16.21
C GLN A 46 15.99 -23.35 -16.85
N LEU A 47 14.72 -23.18 -16.48
CA LEU A 47 13.60 -23.85 -17.15
C LEU A 47 13.29 -23.24 -18.53
N GLY A 48 13.65 -21.97 -18.75
CA GLY A 48 13.38 -21.23 -19.98
C GLY A 48 11.97 -20.63 -20.09
N HIS A 49 11.12 -20.77 -19.06
CA HIS A 49 9.79 -20.15 -18.99
C HIS A 49 9.38 -19.87 -17.55
N GLN A 50 8.41 -18.96 -17.38
CA GLN A 50 7.90 -18.58 -16.06
C GLN A 50 7.03 -19.69 -15.44
N ARG A 51 7.24 -19.93 -14.15
CA ARG A 51 6.45 -20.81 -13.29
C ARG A 51 5.97 -20.13 -12.03
N ILE A 52 6.58 -19.05 -11.59
CA ILE A 52 6.34 -18.44 -10.28
C ILE A 52 5.57 -17.15 -10.44
N GLN A 53 4.46 -17.06 -9.72
CA GLN A 53 3.81 -15.80 -9.41
C GLN A 53 3.92 -15.57 -7.91
N VAL A 54 4.43 -14.40 -7.50
CA VAL A 54 4.46 -13.99 -6.09
C VAL A 54 3.15 -13.28 -5.73
N GLY A 55 2.64 -13.55 -4.54
CA GLY A 55 1.36 -13.09 -4.00
C GLY A 55 1.27 -11.60 -3.65
N PHE A 56 1.82 -10.70 -4.48
CA PHE A 56 1.61 -9.26 -4.35
C PHE A 56 0.24 -8.85 -4.88
N MET A 57 -0.79 -9.18 -4.10
CA MET A 57 -2.20 -9.07 -4.49
C MET A 57 -2.67 -7.65 -4.82
N ARG A 58 -2.00 -6.60 -4.31
CA ARG A 58 -2.40 -5.20 -4.56
C ARG A 58 -2.34 -4.80 -6.03
N ARG A 59 -1.47 -5.43 -6.83
CA ARG A 59 -1.44 -5.22 -8.28
C ARG A 59 -2.75 -5.59 -8.98
N PHE A 60 -3.57 -6.42 -8.34
CA PHE A 60 -4.85 -6.93 -8.84
C PHE A 60 -6.06 -6.32 -8.11
N ASP A 61 -5.83 -5.44 -7.13
CA ASP A 61 -6.90 -4.64 -6.54
C ASP A 61 -7.42 -3.64 -7.58
N ALA A 62 -8.75 -3.52 -7.69
CA ALA A 62 -9.37 -2.73 -8.76
C ALA A 62 -9.02 -1.24 -8.65
N GLU A 63 -8.88 -0.70 -7.44
CA GLU A 63 -8.52 0.70 -7.25
C GLU A 63 -7.05 0.95 -7.55
N HIS A 64 -6.15 0.03 -7.16
CA HIS A 64 -4.73 0.12 -7.52
C HIS A 64 -4.48 -0.03 -9.02
N ASP A 65 -5.18 -0.94 -9.70
CA ASP A 65 -5.10 -1.07 -11.16
C ASP A 65 -5.60 0.21 -11.86
N ALA A 66 -6.72 0.78 -11.39
CA ALA A 66 -7.24 2.05 -11.90
C ALA A 66 -6.24 3.21 -11.66
N LEU A 67 -5.66 3.31 -10.47
CA LEU A 67 -4.63 4.31 -10.15
C LEU A 67 -3.42 4.17 -11.08
N GLY A 68 -2.92 2.95 -11.29
CA GLY A 68 -1.81 2.70 -12.19
C GLY A 68 -2.12 3.07 -13.64
N LYS A 69 -3.37 2.88 -14.10
CA LYS A 69 -3.80 3.32 -15.44
C LYS A 69 -3.78 4.84 -15.57
N ILE A 70 -4.21 5.56 -14.55
CA ILE A 70 -4.16 7.03 -14.53
C ILE A 70 -2.71 7.51 -14.50
N ILE A 71 -1.84 6.89 -13.69
CA ILE A 71 -0.42 7.25 -13.68
C ILE A 71 0.21 7.11 -15.08
N ARG A 72 -0.12 6.04 -15.80
CA ARG A 72 0.43 5.78 -17.14
C ARG A 72 -0.19 6.60 -18.27
N ASN A 73 -1.35 7.21 -18.08
CA ASN A 73 -2.02 7.97 -19.15
C ASN A 73 -1.53 9.42 -19.25
N SER A 74 -0.85 9.93 -18.22
CA SER A 74 -0.28 11.28 -18.13
C SER A 74 -1.29 12.42 -18.36
N GLU A 75 -2.59 12.18 -18.17
CA GLU A 75 -3.64 13.20 -18.37
C GLU A 75 -3.59 14.32 -17.31
N LEU A 76 -2.95 14.06 -16.17
CA LEU A 76 -2.78 15.02 -15.06
C LEU A 76 -1.35 15.59 -14.98
N GLY A 77 -0.54 15.39 -16.03
CA GLY A 77 0.89 15.71 -16.04
C GLY A 77 1.75 14.61 -15.39
N GLU A 78 3.00 14.96 -15.08
CA GLU A 78 3.96 14.04 -14.46
C GLU A 78 3.55 13.64 -13.04
N LEU A 79 3.82 12.38 -12.67
CA LEU A 79 3.68 11.92 -11.29
C LEU A 79 4.84 12.49 -10.46
N LEU A 80 4.53 13.15 -9.34
CA LEU A 80 5.53 13.78 -8.48
C LEU A 80 5.65 13.06 -7.14
N MET A 81 4.52 12.63 -6.57
CA MET A 81 4.52 11.98 -5.26
C MET A 81 3.49 10.85 -5.13
N LEU A 82 3.81 9.88 -4.28
CA LEU A 82 2.89 8.84 -3.79
C LEU A 82 2.82 8.87 -2.26
N HIS A 83 1.63 9.00 -1.70
CA HIS A 83 1.39 8.93 -0.26
C HIS A 83 0.64 7.65 0.08
N HIS A 84 1.18 6.82 0.97
CA HIS A 84 0.57 5.56 1.38
C HIS A 84 0.24 5.54 2.87
N GLN A 85 -0.87 4.89 3.19
CA GLN A 85 -1.24 4.56 4.56
C GLN A 85 -1.42 3.04 4.66
N HIS A 86 -0.77 2.44 5.65
CA HIS A 86 -0.92 1.03 5.98
C HIS A 86 -1.18 0.91 7.48
N ARG A 87 -2.41 0.53 7.82
CA ARG A 87 -2.84 0.43 9.22
C ARG A 87 -3.43 -0.93 9.51
N ASN A 88 -2.96 -1.54 10.61
CA ASN A 88 -3.49 -2.78 11.13
C ASN A 88 -4.02 -2.57 12.56
N PRO A 89 -5.10 -3.27 12.96
CA PRO A 89 -5.67 -3.11 14.31
C PRO A 89 -4.77 -3.67 15.42
N ASN A 90 -3.99 -4.70 15.11
CA ASN A 90 -3.04 -5.35 16.00
C ASN A 90 -2.04 -6.19 15.21
N THR A 91 -1.00 -6.63 15.89
CA THR A 91 -0.02 -7.60 15.39
C THR A 91 -0.02 -8.87 16.24
N ALA A 92 0.53 -9.94 15.68
CA ALA A 92 0.79 -11.17 16.40
C ALA A 92 1.84 -10.98 17.51
N LEU A 93 1.85 -11.87 18.51
CA LEU A 93 2.87 -11.83 19.56
C LEU A 93 4.27 -12.00 18.95
N GLY A 94 5.22 -11.17 19.37
CA GLY A 94 6.60 -11.22 18.88
C GLY A 94 6.85 -10.49 17.56
N PHE A 95 5.87 -9.71 17.05
CA PHE A 95 6.05 -8.91 15.85
C PHE A 95 7.10 -7.81 16.05
N THR A 96 8.20 -7.86 15.30
CA THR A 96 9.36 -6.98 15.49
C THR A 96 9.30 -5.72 14.62
N ASN A 97 10.24 -4.79 14.83
CA ASN A 97 10.40 -3.65 13.92
C ASN A 97 10.76 -4.07 12.49
N GLU A 98 11.54 -5.14 12.34
CA GLU A 98 11.88 -5.68 11.02
C GLU A 98 10.65 -6.23 10.30
N MET A 99 9.73 -6.87 11.03
CA MET A 99 8.48 -7.37 10.47
C MET A 99 7.54 -6.24 10.01
N LEU A 100 7.63 -5.02 10.58
CA LEU A 100 6.90 -3.87 10.03
C LEU A 100 7.27 -3.65 8.56
N ILE A 101 8.55 -3.84 8.23
CA ILE A 101 9.05 -3.67 6.88
C ILE A 101 8.78 -4.92 6.04
N ASN A 102 9.30 -6.06 6.46
CA ASN A 102 9.31 -7.29 5.66
C ASN A 102 7.94 -7.95 5.51
N GLU A 103 7.03 -7.76 6.47
CA GLU A 103 5.71 -8.39 6.44
C GLU A 103 4.57 -7.42 6.10
N SER A 104 4.75 -6.11 6.31
CA SER A 104 3.72 -5.09 6.04
C SER A 104 4.14 -4.14 4.91
N VAL A 105 5.17 -3.31 5.10
CA VAL A 105 5.59 -2.28 4.11
C VAL A 105 6.07 -2.88 2.78
N VAL A 106 6.45 -4.16 2.76
CA VAL A 106 6.79 -4.90 1.54
C VAL A 106 5.71 -4.78 0.45
N HIS A 107 4.44 -4.66 0.84
CA HIS A 107 3.36 -4.44 -0.13
C HIS A 107 3.42 -3.05 -0.77
N GLU A 108 3.81 -2.02 -0.03
CA GLU A 108 4.02 -0.68 -0.58
C GLU A 108 5.28 -0.61 -1.45
N PHE A 109 6.38 -1.27 -1.08
CA PHE A 109 7.56 -1.34 -1.95
C PHE A 109 7.22 -1.96 -3.31
N ASP A 110 6.45 -3.04 -3.31
CA ASP A 110 5.96 -3.66 -4.54
C ASP A 110 5.02 -2.74 -5.32
N ALA A 111 4.04 -2.15 -4.63
CA ALA A 111 3.04 -1.26 -5.26
C ALA A 111 3.68 -0.01 -5.86
N ILE A 112 4.63 0.63 -5.19
CA ILE A 112 5.34 1.82 -5.69
C ILE A 112 6.08 1.48 -6.99
N ARG A 113 6.87 0.40 -7.00
CA ARG A 113 7.57 -0.06 -8.22
C ARG A 113 6.58 -0.42 -9.34
N PHE A 114 5.47 -1.06 -9.01
CA PHE A 114 4.45 -1.43 -9.99
C PHE A 114 3.71 -0.22 -10.58
N LEU A 115 3.35 0.76 -9.74
CA LEU A 115 2.61 1.95 -10.15
C LEU A 115 3.48 2.89 -10.99
N THR A 116 4.73 3.11 -10.56
CA THR A 116 5.69 3.99 -11.25
C THR A 116 6.34 3.31 -12.45
N GLY A 117 6.48 1.99 -12.44
CA GLY A 117 7.28 1.26 -13.43
C GLY A 117 8.79 1.46 -13.25
N GLU A 118 9.22 2.03 -12.12
CA GLU A 118 10.61 2.39 -11.85
C GLU A 118 11.18 1.66 -10.61
N GLU A 119 12.51 1.66 -10.51
CA GLU A 119 13.22 1.14 -9.35
C GLU A 119 13.34 2.17 -8.22
N ILE A 120 13.35 1.68 -6.99
CA ILE A 120 13.60 2.47 -5.78
C ILE A 120 15.12 2.66 -5.63
N THR A 121 15.55 3.91 -5.43
CA THR A 121 16.97 4.29 -5.32
C THR A 121 17.37 4.66 -3.90
N SER A 122 16.44 5.16 -3.08
CA SER A 122 16.70 5.50 -1.69
C SER A 122 15.51 5.17 -0.78
N VAL A 123 15.83 4.80 0.46
CA VAL A 123 14.84 4.53 1.53
C VAL A 123 15.35 5.09 2.84
N GLN A 124 14.49 5.78 3.60
CA GLN A 124 14.76 6.26 4.94
C GLN A 124 13.59 5.94 5.86
N VAL A 125 13.88 5.37 7.03
CA VAL A 125 12.87 5.08 8.05
C VAL A 125 12.97 6.09 9.19
N ARG A 126 11.83 6.67 9.56
CA ARG A 126 11.66 7.57 10.71
C ARG A 126 10.72 6.94 11.71
N ALA A 127 11.24 6.63 12.90
CA ALA A 127 10.42 6.18 14.02
C ALA A 127 9.73 7.38 14.69
N GLY A 128 8.39 7.32 14.80
CA GLY A 128 7.61 8.32 15.50
C GLY A 128 7.57 8.10 17.02
N LYS A 129 6.72 8.87 17.70
CA LYS A 129 6.37 8.59 19.11
C LYS A 129 5.64 7.25 19.19
N SER A 130 6.21 6.29 19.89
CA SER A 130 5.63 4.96 20.02
C SER A 130 4.27 4.99 20.73
N SER A 131 3.30 4.28 20.15
CA SER A 131 2.01 4.01 20.75
C SER A 131 2.17 3.18 22.01
N ARG A 132 1.37 3.47 23.04
CA ARG A 132 1.28 2.63 24.25
C ARG A 132 0.79 1.20 23.98
N HIS A 133 0.30 0.95 22.77
CA HIS A 133 -0.19 -0.36 22.33
C HIS A 133 0.85 -1.15 21.55
N ALA A 134 2.00 -0.55 21.22
CA ALA A 134 3.13 -1.25 20.64
C ALA A 134 3.77 -2.15 21.71
N PRO A 135 4.19 -3.38 21.38
CA PRO A 135 5.00 -4.21 22.26
C PRO A 135 6.32 -3.54 22.65
N ASP A 136 6.91 -3.97 23.76
CA ASP A 136 8.20 -3.45 24.22
C ASP A 136 9.28 -3.60 23.13
N GLY A 137 9.99 -2.50 22.87
CA GLY A 137 11.03 -2.43 21.83
C GLY A 137 10.52 -2.23 20.40
N GLN A 138 9.21 -2.25 20.16
CA GLN A 138 8.63 -1.91 18.86
C GLN A 138 8.39 -0.39 18.74
N HIS A 139 8.89 0.21 17.66
CA HIS A 139 8.64 1.59 17.27
C HIS A 139 7.47 1.62 16.28
N ASP A 140 6.26 1.85 16.79
CA ASP A 140 5.04 1.93 15.98
C ASP A 140 4.22 3.16 16.41
N PRO A 141 3.87 4.10 15.51
CA PRO A 141 4.03 4.03 14.05
C PRO A 141 5.45 4.39 13.56
N GLN A 142 5.71 4.10 12.27
CA GLN A 142 6.87 4.58 11.53
C GLN A 142 6.43 5.33 10.26
N HIS A 143 7.32 6.16 9.75
CA HIS A 143 7.19 6.84 8.46
C HIS A 143 8.37 6.46 7.57
N ILE A 144 8.08 5.89 6.40
CA ILE A 144 9.10 5.46 5.45
C ILE A 144 9.08 6.45 4.30
N LEU A 145 10.24 7.01 3.97
CA LEU A 145 10.47 7.93 2.86
C LEU A 145 11.25 7.18 1.78
N ILE A 146 10.83 7.32 0.53
CA ILE A 146 11.29 6.53 -0.62
C ILE A 146 11.50 7.48 -1.80
N GLU A 147 12.51 7.20 -2.62
CA GLU A 147 12.78 7.90 -3.88
C GLU A 147 12.94 6.88 -5.02
N THR A 148 12.38 7.17 -6.20
CA THR A 148 12.55 6.35 -7.41
C THR A 148 13.67 6.86 -8.31
N ALA A 149 13.97 6.13 -9.39
CA ALA A 149 15.02 6.47 -10.34
C ALA A 149 14.85 7.84 -11.02
N SER A 150 13.61 8.26 -11.34
CA SER A 150 13.33 9.58 -11.90
C SER A 150 13.19 10.69 -10.85
N GLY A 151 13.22 10.34 -9.56
CA GLY A 151 13.06 11.28 -8.45
C GLY A 151 11.62 11.43 -7.93
N VAL A 152 10.69 10.55 -8.34
CA VAL A 152 9.36 10.47 -7.70
C VAL A 152 9.55 10.15 -6.22
N LEU A 153 8.96 10.99 -5.36
CA LEU A 153 8.99 10.78 -3.92
C LEU A 153 7.81 9.92 -3.51
N ALA A 154 8.03 8.95 -2.63
CA ALA A 154 6.95 8.21 -2.02
C ALA A 154 7.12 8.17 -0.51
N ASP A 155 6.00 8.11 0.21
CA ASP A 155 6.02 7.89 1.64
C ASP A 155 4.96 6.89 2.11
N VAL A 156 5.26 6.21 3.21
CA VAL A 156 4.39 5.21 3.82
C VAL A 156 4.28 5.50 5.31
N GLU A 157 3.07 5.85 5.75
CA GLU A 157 2.67 5.74 7.16
C GLU A 157 2.37 4.27 7.45
N ILE A 158 3.16 3.64 8.33
CA ILE A 158 2.85 2.30 8.87
C ILE A 158 2.44 2.44 10.33
N PHE A 159 1.23 1.97 10.65
CA PHE A 159 0.71 1.92 12.01
C PHE A 159 -0.03 0.60 12.28
N VAL A 160 0.68 -0.38 12.85
CA VAL A 160 0.15 -1.76 12.95
C VAL A 160 -0.55 -2.08 14.27
N ASN A 161 -0.56 -1.15 15.21
CA ASN A 161 -1.39 -1.23 16.43
C ASN A 161 -2.48 -0.14 16.43
N ALA A 162 -3.00 0.19 15.25
CA ALA A 162 -4.08 1.13 15.00
C ALA A 162 -5.44 0.56 15.42
N ARG A 163 -5.67 0.44 16.74
CA ARG A 163 -6.85 -0.17 17.39
C ARG A 163 -8.23 0.21 16.81
N PHE A 164 -8.32 1.27 16.03
CA PHE A 164 -9.52 1.68 15.34
C PHE A 164 -9.87 0.85 14.10
N GLY A 165 -8.95 0.10 13.50
CA GLY A 165 -9.25 -0.82 12.40
C GLY A 165 -8.14 -1.00 11.37
N TYR A 166 -8.46 -1.75 10.33
CA TYR A 166 -7.62 -1.91 9.14
C TYR A 166 -7.88 -0.78 8.14
N ALA A 167 -6.82 -0.22 7.56
CA ALA A 167 -6.93 0.76 6.49
C ALA A 167 -5.70 0.71 5.58
N VAL A 168 -5.92 0.59 4.27
CA VAL A 168 -4.90 0.77 3.25
C VAL A 168 -5.40 1.83 2.30
N ALA A 169 -4.59 2.86 2.06
CA ALA A 169 -4.92 3.95 1.16
C ALA A 169 -3.67 4.39 0.40
N ALA A 170 -3.89 4.97 -0.78
CA ALA A 170 -2.85 5.60 -1.56
C ALA A 170 -3.37 6.89 -2.19
N GLN A 171 -2.50 7.90 -2.31
CA GLN A 171 -2.76 9.11 -3.07
C GLN A 171 -1.58 9.37 -4.01
N ALA A 172 -1.88 9.58 -5.28
CA ALA A 172 -0.92 10.08 -6.26
C ALA A 172 -1.09 11.58 -6.44
N THR A 173 0.03 12.30 -6.46
CA THR A 173 0.09 13.73 -6.71
C THR A 173 0.83 13.97 -8.01
N PHE A 174 0.15 14.65 -8.92
CA PHE A 174 0.62 15.02 -10.25
C PHE A 174 0.83 16.53 -10.34
N GLU A 175 1.35 17.01 -11.47
CA GLU A 175 1.46 18.44 -11.76
C GLU A 175 0.11 19.18 -11.73
N GLU A 176 -0.93 18.56 -12.28
CA GLU A 176 -2.25 19.20 -12.47
C GLU A 176 -3.38 18.53 -11.66
N GLY A 177 -3.08 17.59 -10.77
CA GLY A 177 -4.13 16.92 -10.00
C GLY A 177 -3.67 15.95 -8.93
N ILE A 178 -4.65 15.38 -8.23
CA ILE A 178 -4.44 14.30 -7.28
C ILE A 178 -5.47 13.20 -7.52
N VAL A 179 -5.09 11.95 -7.25
CA VAL A 179 -6.00 10.79 -7.28
C VAL A 179 -5.81 10.00 -6.00
N SER A 180 -6.89 9.66 -5.30
CA SER A 180 -6.85 8.93 -4.03
C SER A 180 -7.71 7.68 -4.07
N ILE A 181 -7.22 6.60 -3.46
CA ILE A 181 -7.87 5.29 -3.33
C ILE A 181 -7.82 4.81 -1.88
N GLY A 182 -8.75 3.93 -1.49
CA GLY A 182 -8.82 3.33 -0.14
C GLY A 182 -9.10 4.30 1.02
N GLY A 183 -9.25 5.59 0.74
CA GLY A 183 -9.56 6.63 1.73
C GLY A 183 -11.06 6.81 1.96
N ASP A 184 -11.42 7.30 3.14
CA ASP A 184 -12.78 7.77 3.41
C ASP A 184 -12.98 9.21 2.91
N THR A 185 -14.23 9.61 2.67
CA THR A 185 -14.59 10.96 2.22
C THR A 185 -15.19 11.82 3.34
N GLY A 186 -14.94 13.14 3.29
CA GLY A 186 -15.46 14.11 4.25
C GLY A 186 -14.77 14.07 5.63
N LEU A 187 -15.39 14.70 6.64
CA LEU A 187 -14.93 14.62 8.03
C LEU A 187 -15.48 13.36 8.68
N TYR A 188 -14.61 12.39 8.91
CA TYR A 188 -14.94 11.13 9.55
C TYR A 188 -14.08 10.85 10.79
N THR A 189 -14.57 9.96 11.63
CA THR A 189 -13.85 9.41 12.78
C THR A 189 -13.94 7.89 12.75
N ARG A 190 -12.79 7.23 12.82
CA ARG A 190 -12.68 5.80 13.08
C ARG A 190 -12.25 5.58 14.53
N SER A 191 -13.02 4.81 15.29
CA SER A 191 -12.69 4.51 16.69
C SER A 191 -13.30 3.18 17.13
N ALA A 192 -12.51 2.30 17.74
CA ALA A 192 -12.94 0.99 18.23
C ALA A 192 -13.72 0.15 17.18
N GLY A 193 -13.22 0.11 15.95
CA GLY A 193 -13.86 -0.60 14.83
C GLY A 193 -15.17 0.05 14.34
N ARG A 194 -15.53 1.22 14.83
CA ARG A 194 -16.70 1.99 14.38
C ARG A 194 -16.28 3.16 13.51
N TRP A 195 -17.13 3.47 12.54
CA TRP A 195 -16.98 4.59 11.62
C TRP A 195 -18.14 5.56 11.82
N ALA A 196 -17.84 6.86 11.93
CA ALA A 196 -18.83 7.92 12.05
C ALA A 196 -18.44 9.12 11.20
N VAL A 197 -19.34 9.59 10.34
CA VAL A 197 -19.17 10.85 9.61
C VAL A 197 -19.89 11.95 10.35
N LYS A 198 -19.19 13.07 10.55
CA LYS A 198 -19.83 14.30 10.97
C LYS A 198 -20.32 15.00 9.71
N LEU A 199 -21.63 14.96 9.48
CA LEU A 199 -22.26 15.76 8.44
C LEU A 199 -21.91 17.23 8.68
N GLN A 200 -21.13 17.79 7.78
CA GLN A 200 -20.86 19.22 7.77
C GLN A 200 -22.07 19.89 7.13
N THR A 201 -23.00 20.40 7.93
CA THR A 201 -24.00 21.35 7.42
C THR A 201 -23.27 22.64 7.12
N ASP A 202 -22.89 22.83 5.87
CA ASP A 202 -22.21 24.05 5.45
C ASP A 202 -23.18 25.24 5.57
N SER A 203 -22.92 26.11 6.55
CA SER A 203 -23.67 27.35 6.74
C SER A 203 -23.28 28.45 5.74
N ARG A 204 -22.35 28.20 4.81
CA ARG A 204 -21.84 29.19 3.86
C ARG A 204 -22.53 29.19 2.48
N ILE A 205 -23.54 28.34 2.25
CA ILE A 205 -24.29 28.29 0.98
C ILE A 205 -25.65 29.03 1.05
N ALA A 206 -25.99 29.65 2.18
CA ALA A 206 -27.31 30.31 2.35
C ALA A 206 -27.45 31.70 1.70
N SER A 207 -26.45 32.23 0.97
CA SER A 207 -26.50 33.60 0.43
C SER A 207 -26.43 33.74 -1.09
N VAL A 208 -26.68 32.68 -1.87
CA VAL A 208 -26.81 32.80 -3.34
C VAL A 208 -28.10 32.12 -3.81
N LEU A 209 -29.23 32.76 -3.53
CA LEU A 209 -30.44 32.61 -4.33
C LEU A 209 -31.01 34.00 -4.60
N PRO A 210 -31.26 34.39 -5.86
CA PRO A 210 -31.95 35.64 -6.17
C PRO A 210 -33.36 35.58 -5.58
N SER A 211 -33.79 36.68 -4.96
CA SER A 211 -35.17 36.88 -4.51
C SER A 211 -36.14 36.60 -5.66
N THR A 212 -37.00 35.60 -5.51
CA THR A 212 -38.11 35.37 -6.44
C THR A 212 -39.08 36.54 -6.35
N SER A 213 -39.20 37.29 -7.43
CA SER A 213 -40.23 38.31 -7.61
C SER A 213 -41.61 37.64 -7.62
N LYS A 214 -42.50 38.19 -6.79
CA LYS A 214 -43.93 37.84 -6.71
C LYS A 214 -44.60 37.92 -8.08
N PHE A 215 -45.25 36.84 -8.50
CA PHE A 215 -46.35 36.90 -9.45
C PHE A 215 -47.67 36.90 -8.66
N SER A 216 -48.46 37.97 -8.78
CA SER A 216 -49.86 38.01 -8.34
C SER A 216 -50.77 37.54 -9.49
N PRO A 217 -51.89 36.86 -9.23
CA PRO A 217 -52.82 36.43 -10.26
C PRO A 217 -53.80 37.55 -10.63
N GLY A 218 -54.04 37.70 -11.93
CA GLY A 218 -55.14 38.45 -12.53
C GLY A 218 -55.64 37.69 -13.75
#